data_AF-A0A661CIQ1-F1
#
_entry.id   AF-A0A661CIQ1-F1
#
_cell.length_a   1.000
_cell.length_b   1.000
_cell.length_c   1.000
_cell.angle_alpha   90.00
_cell.angle_beta   90.00
_cell.angle_gamma   90.00
#
_symmetry.space_group_name_H-M   'P 1'
#
loop_
_entity.id
_entity.type
_entity.pdbx_description
1 polymer ?
#
loop_
_entity_poly.entity_id
_entity_poly.type
_entity_poly.pdbx_seq_one_letter_code
_entity_poly.pdbx_strand_id
1 'polypeptide(L)'
;MAFDLDSLLNDGKKIYVKNTSRPMGHIVLTFVTAHGKSVPRNIPRTWIPICLTDTLSPDIIAQSNELRQFLNKGILALVDPETAQSELRGEDAQEESERLNISDFSSKATATERVLSLENQYTAEANPLNQQGPEGMVDPVNNRVKSTLLRVEAKDLTEREAVAEFRIMEKELSSHDLTYIISSIGEDGPLKRFAFQILSAHQAAVDTDVVNDEAETEDPALVEAARKDQQV
;
A
#
# COMPACT_ATOMS: atom_id res chain seq x y z
N MET A 1 9.07 -29.62 26.98
CA MET A 1 7.71 -29.48 27.54
C MET A 1 6.85 -28.90 26.44
N ALA A 2 5.71 -29.51 26.11
CA ALA A 2 4.78 -28.91 25.16
C ALA A 2 3.99 -27.82 25.90
N PHE A 3 4.00 -26.60 25.39
CA PHE A 3 3.15 -25.53 25.91
C PHE A 3 1.71 -25.86 25.59
N ASP A 4 0.83 -25.70 26.57
CA ASP A 4 -0.60 -25.87 26.39
C ASP A 4 -1.23 -24.54 25.95
N LEU A 5 -2.02 -24.59 24.88
CA LEU A 5 -2.67 -23.42 24.29
C LEU A 5 -3.67 -22.80 25.29
N ASP A 6 -4.43 -23.65 25.98
CA ASP A 6 -5.51 -23.21 26.87
C ASP A 6 -4.95 -22.49 28.09
N SER A 7 -3.82 -22.98 28.62
CA SER A 7 -3.09 -22.31 29.71
C SER A 7 -2.63 -20.90 29.33
N LEU A 8 -2.07 -20.70 28.12
CA LEU A 8 -1.64 -19.38 27.66
C LEU A 8 -2.80 -18.40 27.44
N LEU A 9 -3.94 -18.91 26.95
CA LEU A 9 -5.15 -18.12 26.75
C LEU A 9 -5.79 -17.69 28.07
N ASN A 10 -5.84 -18.59 29.06
CA ASN A 10 -6.36 -18.28 30.40
C ASN A 10 -5.52 -17.23 31.13
N ASP A 11 -4.20 -17.24 30.91
CA ASP A 11 -3.29 -16.21 31.43
C ASP A 11 -3.43 -14.85 30.73
N GLY A 12 -4.20 -14.77 29.63
CA GLY A 12 -4.34 -13.56 28.82
C GLY A 12 -3.06 -13.16 28.09
N LYS A 13 -2.13 -14.11 27.89
CA LYS A 13 -0.86 -13.85 27.20
C LYS A 13 -1.06 -13.80 25.69
N LYS A 14 -0.17 -13.09 25.00
CA LYS A 14 -0.11 -13.10 23.53
C LYS A 14 0.27 -14.49 23.03
N ILE A 15 -0.37 -14.94 21.96
CA ILE A 15 -0.12 -16.26 21.37
C ILE A 15 0.80 -16.09 20.16
N TYR A 16 2.02 -16.61 20.28
CA TYR A 16 2.98 -16.67 19.18
C TYR A 16 3.09 -18.10 18.65
N VAL A 17 3.06 -18.23 17.32
CA VAL A 17 3.22 -19.51 16.63
C VAL A 17 4.42 -19.47 15.70
N LYS A 18 5.16 -20.57 15.63
CA LYS A 18 6.32 -20.75 14.75
C LYS A 18 6.07 -21.92 13.81
N ASN A 19 6.41 -21.74 12.53
CA ASN A 19 6.25 -22.78 11.52
C ASN A 19 7.40 -23.80 11.63
N THR A 20 7.06 -25.04 12.00
CA THR A 20 8.01 -26.14 12.20
C THR A 20 7.89 -27.23 11.13
N SER A 21 7.12 -26.98 10.08
CA SER A 21 6.91 -27.94 8.99
C SER A 21 8.21 -28.32 8.25
N ARG A 22 8.29 -29.59 7.81
CA ARG A 22 9.40 -30.13 7.01
C ARG A 22 8.85 -30.92 5.82
N PRO A 23 8.99 -30.42 4.57
CA PRO A 23 9.62 -29.15 4.18
C PRO A 23 8.83 -27.93 4.69
N MET A 24 9.52 -26.80 4.89
CA MET A 24 8.85 -25.56 5.30
C MET A 24 7.93 -25.07 4.18
N GLY A 25 6.62 -25.14 4.44
CA GLY A 25 5.57 -24.73 3.51
C GLY A 25 4.90 -23.42 3.94
N HIS A 26 4.15 -22.82 3.01
CA HIS A 26 3.17 -21.78 3.33
C HIS A 26 1.93 -22.44 3.92
N ILE A 27 1.50 -21.99 5.10
CA ILE A 27 0.38 -22.58 5.83
C ILE A 27 -0.78 -21.58 5.83
N VAL A 28 -1.99 -22.04 5.53
CA VAL A 28 -3.21 -21.23 5.64
C VAL A 28 -4.06 -21.81 6.76
N LEU A 29 -4.36 -21.01 7.77
CA LEU A 29 -5.26 -21.35 8.86
C LEU A 29 -6.60 -20.66 8.64
N THR A 30 -7.71 -21.37 8.73
CA THR A 30 -9.05 -20.80 8.62
C THR A 30 -9.68 -20.69 10.00
N PHE A 31 -9.95 -19.46 10.43
CA PHE A 31 -10.63 -19.19 11.69
C PHE A 31 -12.10 -18.90 11.44
N VAL A 32 -12.99 -19.42 12.28
CA VAL A 32 -14.42 -19.13 12.19
C VAL A 32 -14.77 -18.12 13.29
N THR A 33 -15.27 -16.96 12.89
CA THR A 33 -15.74 -15.93 13.83
C THR A 33 -17.05 -16.34 14.50
N ALA A 34 -17.44 -15.67 15.59
CA ALA A 34 -18.72 -15.90 16.27
C ALA A 34 -19.95 -15.77 15.34
N HIS A 35 -19.83 -15.02 14.23
CA HIS A 35 -20.87 -14.86 13.22
C HIS A 35 -20.85 -15.95 12.12
N GLY A 36 -20.01 -16.97 12.26
CA GLY A 36 -19.84 -18.03 11.26
C GLY A 36 -19.03 -17.63 10.03
N LYS A 37 -18.50 -16.41 9.96
CA LYS A 37 -17.64 -15.97 8.85
C LYS A 37 -16.24 -16.56 9.02
N SER A 38 -15.76 -17.23 7.97
CA SER A 38 -14.40 -17.74 7.87
C SER A 38 -13.42 -16.62 7.53
N VAL A 39 -12.34 -16.54 8.30
CA VAL A 39 -11.24 -15.58 8.15
C VAL A 39 -9.95 -16.38 7.96
N PRO A 40 -9.43 -16.48 6.71
CA PRO A 40 -8.16 -17.13 6.47
C PRO A 40 -7.00 -16.28 7.00
N ARG A 41 -6.00 -16.93 7.58
CA ARG A 41 -4.74 -16.34 8.02
C ARG A 41 -3.57 -17.12 7.43
N ASN A 42 -2.72 -16.38 6.74
CA ASN A 42 -1.53 -16.92 6.10
C ASN A 42 -0.37 -16.89 7.08
N ILE A 43 0.25 -18.04 7.29
CA ILE A 43 1.49 -18.22 8.03
C ILE A 43 2.59 -18.48 6.99
N PRO A 44 3.42 -17.47 6.66
CA PRO A 44 4.45 -17.61 5.66
C PRO A 44 5.48 -18.71 5.99
N ARG A 45 6.26 -19.05 4.97
CA ARG A 45 7.43 -19.94 5.10
C ARG A 45 8.56 -19.17 5.79
N THR A 46 8.48 -19.05 7.11
CA THR A 46 9.49 -18.37 7.92
C THR A 46 9.75 -19.12 9.22
N TRP A 47 10.93 -18.93 9.78
CA TRP A 47 11.32 -19.42 11.10
C TRP A 47 10.97 -18.43 12.21
N ILE A 48 10.61 -17.19 11.86
CA ILE A 48 10.24 -16.16 12.83
C ILE A 48 8.88 -16.48 13.48
N PRO A 49 8.72 -16.30 14.80
CA PRO A 49 7.43 -16.41 15.47
C PRO A 49 6.43 -15.33 15.03
N ILE A 50 5.20 -15.72 14.73
CA ILE A 50 4.11 -14.82 14.32
C ILE A 50 3.10 -14.69 15.45
N CYS A 51 2.72 -13.45 15.78
CA CYS A 51 1.69 -13.19 16.78
C CYS A 51 0.29 -13.35 16.18
N LEU A 52 -0.47 -14.34 16.63
CA LEU A 52 -1.86 -14.51 16.19
C LEU A 52 -2.79 -13.49 16.85
N THR A 53 -2.52 -13.14 18.11
CA THR A 53 -3.35 -12.25 18.93
C THR A 53 -3.41 -10.82 18.38
N ASP A 54 -2.40 -10.38 17.61
CA ASP A 54 -2.42 -9.05 16.99
C ASP A 54 -3.50 -8.93 15.89
N THR A 55 -4.01 -10.05 15.36
CA THR A 55 -4.98 -10.05 14.25
C THR A 55 -6.30 -10.79 14.55
N LEU A 56 -6.36 -11.57 15.62
CA LEU A 56 -7.50 -12.38 16.01
C LEU A 56 -7.74 -12.27 17.51
N SER A 57 -9.00 -12.27 17.94
CA SER A 57 -9.32 -12.27 19.37
C SER A 57 -8.98 -13.63 20.01
N PRO A 58 -8.63 -13.65 21.32
CA PRO A 58 -8.33 -14.89 22.05
C PRO A 58 -9.44 -15.94 21.94
N ASP A 59 -10.71 -15.53 21.94
CA ASP A 59 -11.87 -16.44 21.83
C ASP A 59 -11.87 -17.20 20.50
N ILE A 60 -11.56 -16.51 19.39
CA ILE A 60 -11.50 -17.11 18.05
C ILE A 60 -10.32 -18.09 17.96
N ILE A 61 -9.19 -17.75 18.58
CA ILE A 61 -8.01 -18.63 18.64
C ILE A 61 -8.34 -19.90 19.45
N ALA A 62 -9.00 -19.75 20.60
CA ALA A 62 -9.40 -20.85 21.48
C ALA A 62 -10.30 -21.88 20.77
N GLN A 63 -11.24 -21.40 19.95
CA GLN A 63 -12.22 -22.22 19.23
C GLN A 63 -11.67 -22.86 17.94
N SER A 64 -10.45 -22.51 17.52
CA SER A 64 -9.88 -23.00 16.26
C SER A 64 -9.42 -24.46 16.36
N ASN A 65 -10.22 -25.36 15.80
CA ASN A 65 -9.87 -26.79 15.68
C ASN A 65 -8.66 -27.01 14.78
N GLU A 66 -8.52 -26.23 13.69
CA GLU A 66 -7.44 -26.38 12.73
C GLU A 66 -6.08 -26.02 13.36
N LEU A 67 -6.02 -24.93 14.13
CA LEU A 67 -4.82 -24.55 14.87
C LEU A 67 -4.37 -25.67 15.82
N ARG A 68 -5.30 -26.22 16.61
CA ARG A 68 -5.01 -27.35 17.53
C ARG A 68 -4.52 -28.58 16.77
N GLN A 69 -5.10 -28.88 15.62
CA GLN A 69 -4.63 -29.99 14.78
C GLN A 69 -3.18 -29.76 14.29
N PHE A 70 -2.82 -28.54 13.88
CA PHE A 70 -1.47 -28.26 13.42
C PHE A 70 -0.44 -28.26 14.55
N LEU A 71 -0.83 -27.80 15.75
CA LEU A 71 -0.03 -27.92 16.96
C LEU A 71 0.21 -29.39 17.34
N ASN A 72 -0.86 -30.20 17.36
CA ASN A 72 -0.78 -31.63 17.69
C ASN A 72 0.05 -32.43 16.67
N LYS A 73 0.02 -32.03 15.39
CA LYS A 73 0.84 -32.62 14.34
C LYS A 73 2.30 -32.13 14.35
N GLY A 74 2.64 -31.13 15.18
CA GLY A 74 3.97 -30.50 15.19
C GLY A 74 4.31 -29.71 13.92
N ILE A 75 3.28 -29.32 13.16
CA ILE A 75 3.42 -28.44 11.98
C ILE A 75 3.66 -27.00 12.44
N LEU A 76 2.98 -26.61 13.51
CA LEU A 76 3.19 -25.36 14.23
C LEU A 76 3.67 -25.67 15.64
N ALA A 77 4.48 -24.78 16.21
CA ALA A 77 4.87 -24.82 17.61
C ALA A 77 4.47 -23.51 18.30
N LEU A 78 3.98 -23.61 19.54
CA LEU A 78 3.77 -22.46 20.40
C LEU A 78 5.11 -21.98 20.97
N VAL A 79 5.28 -20.66 20.99
CA VAL A 79 6.48 -20.00 21.52
C VAL A 79 6.05 -19.07 22.65
N ASP A 80 6.80 -19.09 23.74
CA ASP A 80 6.58 -18.16 24.85
C ASP A 80 6.79 -16.70 24.39
N PRO A 81 5.97 -15.73 24.83
CA PRO A 81 6.08 -14.34 24.39
C PRO A 81 7.45 -13.70 24.63
N GLU A 82 8.12 -14.00 25.74
CA GLU A 82 9.43 -13.43 26.04
C GLU A 82 10.49 -13.97 25.08
N THR A 83 10.40 -15.27 24.79
CA THR A 83 11.29 -15.94 23.84
C THR A 83 11.05 -15.42 22.43
N ALA A 84 9.78 -15.29 22.01
CA ALA A 84 9.41 -14.76 20.71
C ALA A 84 9.92 -13.33 20.51
N GLN A 85 9.78 -12.46 21.51
CA GLN A 85 10.31 -11.10 21.46
C GLN A 85 11.83 -11.06 21.42
N SER A 86 12.50 -11.96 22.12
CA SER A 86 13.96 -12.07 22.04
C SER A 86 14.43 -12.52 20.65
N GLU A 87 13.76 -13.51 20.04
CA GLU A 87 14.06 -13.95 18.66
C GLU A 87 13.82 -12.82 17.66
N LEU A 88 12.72 -12.08 17.78
CA LEU A 88 12.35 -10.98 16.89
C LEU A 88 13.32 -9.78 16.94
N ARG A 89 14.09 -9.63 18.03
CA ARG A 89 15.07 -8.54 18.17
C ARG A 89 16.41 -8.82 17.49
N GLY A 90 16.67 -10.07 17.10
CA GLY A 90 17.91 -10.45 16.41
C GLY A 90 18.03 -9.81 15.03
N GLU A 91 19.26 -9.56 14.58
CA GLU A 91 19.56 -9.01 13.25
C GLU A 91 19.00 -9.92 12.15
N ASP A 92 19.23 -11.24 12.25
CA ASP A 92 18.67 -12.24 11.33
C ASP A 92 17.14 -12.17 11.22
N ALA A 93 16.44 -11.87 12.32
CA ALA A 93 14.99 -11.77 12.32
C ALA A 93 14.50 -10.47 11.65
N GLN A 94 15.28 -9.39 11.74
CA GLN A 94 14.97 -8.15 11.04
C GLN A 94 15.12 -8.31 9.53
N GLU A 95 16.20 -8.93 9.06
CA GLU A 95 16.42 -9.21 7.64
C GLU A 95 15.31 -10.09 7.05
N GLU A 96 14.94 -11.16 7.76
CA GLU A 96 13.87 -12.05 7.32
C GLU A 96 12.49 -11.38 7.40
N SER A 97 12.25 -10.50 8.38
CA SER A 97 11.03 -9.67 8.43
C SER A 97 10.95 -8.71 7.24
N GLU A 98 12.07 -8.09 6.86
CA GLU A 98 12.15 -7.22 5.68
C GLU A 98 11.88 -8.01 4.40
N ARG A 99 12.47 -9.20 4.26
CA ARG A 99 12.20 -10.12 3.14
C ARG A 99 10.71 -10.46 3.02
N LEU A 100 10.04 -10.74 4.14
CA LEU A 100 8.61 -11.03 4.15
C LEU A 100 7.78 -9.83 3.70
N ASN A 101 8.08 -8.63 4.21
CA ASN A 101 7.41 -7.40 3.80
C ASN A 101 7.56 -7.16 2.29
N ILE A 102 8.78 -7.25 1.75
CA ILE A 102 9.02 -7.09 0.31
C ILE A 102 8.21 -8.12 -0.49
N SER A 103 8.10 -9.36 -0.02
CA SER A 103 7.34 -10.41 -0.73
C SER A 103 5.83 -10.18 -0.74
N ASP A 104 5.25 -9.64 0.34
CA ASP A 104 3.82 -9.32 0.41
C ASP A 104 3.44 -8.14 -0.50
N PHE A 105 4.36 -7.19 -0.71
CA PHE A 105 4.15 -6.10 -1.67
C PHE A 105 4.50 -6.50 -3.11
N SER A 106 5.51 -7.34 -3.31
CA SER A 106 5.91 -7.85 -4.64
C SER A 106 4.92 -8.87 -5.23
N SER A 107 4.22 -9.63 -4.39
CA SER A 107 3.19 -10.58 -4.85
C SER A 107 1.96 -9.88 -5.46
N LYS A 108 1.68 -8.63 -5.09
CA LYS A 108 0.72 -7.80 -5.84
C LYS A 108 1.26 -7.32 -7.18
N ALA A 109 2.57 -7.10 -7.32
CA ALA A 109 3.20 -6.74 -8.60
C ALA A 109 3.29 -7.93 -9.57
N THR A 110 3.55 -9.15 -9.09
CA THR A 110 3.65 -10.35 -9.95
C THR A 110 2.30 -10.95 -10.35
N ALA A 111 1.24 -10.73 -9.55
CA ALA A 111 -0.12 -11.00 -10.02
C ALA A 111 -0.51 -10.06 -11.17
N THR A 112 -0.04 -8.80 -11.16
CA THR A 112 -0.22 -7.93 -12.32
C THR A 112 0.68 -8.37 -13.47
N GLU A 113 1.93 -8.76 -13.24
CA GLU A 113 2.86 -9.10 -14.32
C GLU A 113 2.52 -10.41 -15.06
N ARG A 114 2.01 -11.45 -14.38
CA ARG A 114 1.50 -12.68 -15.04
C ARG A 114 0.14 -12.49 -15.72
N VAL A 115 -0.73 -11.65 -15.16
CA VAL A 115 -2.02 -11.32 -15.81
C VAL A 115 -1.78 -10.41 -17.02
N LEU A 116 -0.89 -9.42 -16.90
CA LEU A 116 -0.47 -8.54 -18.01
C LEU A 116 0.29 -9.30 -19.10
N SER A 117 1.08 -10.33 -18.77
CA SER A 117 1.74 -11.15 -19.80
C SER A 117 0.81 -12.14 -20.51
N LEU A 118 -0.27 -12.59 -19.85
CA LEU A 118 -1.34 -13.36 -20.51
C LEU A 118 -2.25 -12.45 -21.36
N GLU A 119 -2.53 -11.22 -20.94
CA GLU A 119 -3.26 -10.23 -21.76
C GLU A 119 -2.44 -9.71 -22.95
N ASN A 120 -1.11 -9.60 -22.79
CA ASN A 120 -0.21 -9.23 -23.90
C ASN A 120 0.06 -10.37 -24.89
N GLN A 121 -0.08 -11.65 -24.49
CA GLN A 121 0.06 -12.75 -25.44
C GLN A 121 -1.10 -12.86 -26.43
N TYR A 122 -2.30 -12.37 -26.09
CA TYR A 122 -3.44 -12.34 -27.01
C TYR A 122 -3.53 -11.06 -27.86
N THR A 123 -2.71 -10.04 -27.60
CA THR A 123 -2.69 -8.79 -28.36
C THR A 123 -1.41 -8.57 -29.19
N ALA A 124 -0.33 -9.30 -28.91
CA ALA A 124 0.95 -9.15 -29.61
C ALA A 124 0.99 -9.73 -31.04
N GLU A 125 0.04 -10.58 -31.46
CA GLU A 125 0.02 -11.10 -32.85
C GLU A 125 -0.57 -10.13 -33.88
N ALA A 126 -1.09 -8.96 -33.47
CA ALA A 126 -1.77 -8.04 -34.38
C ALA A 126 -1.01 -6.74 -34.71
N ASN A 127 0.15 -6.43 -34.11
CA ASN A 127 0.82 -5.16 -34.42
C ASN A 127 2.37 -5.18 -34.30
N PRO A 128 3.10 -5.50 -35.38
CA PRO A 128 4.56 -5.65 -35.38
C PRO A 128 5.35 -4.32 -35.38
N LEU A 129 4.76 -3.19 -34.99
CA LEU A 129 5.42 -1.86 -35.08
C LEU A 129 5.70 -1.16 -33.74
N ASN A 130 5.50 -1.83 -32.59
CA ASN A 130 5.74 -1.21 -31.28
C ASN A 130 6.84 -1.95 -30.48
N GLN A 131 8.09 -1.77 -30.88
CA GLN A 131 9.29 -2.25 -30.16
C GLN A 131 10.01 -1.10 -29.44
N GLN A 132 9.33 -0.41 -28.55
CA GLN A 132 9.99 0.43 -27.55
C GLN A 132 9.52 -0.03 -26.16
N GLY A 133 10.44 -0.62 -25.41
CA GLY A 133 10.19 -1.12 -24.06
C GLY A 133 9.79 0.02 -23.11
N PRO A 134 8.90 -0.22 -22.14
CA PRO A 134 8.49 0.81 -21.20
C PRO A 134 9.59 0.98 -20.15
N GLU A 135 10.53 1.89 -20.38
CA GLU A 135 11.24 2.50 -19.26
C GLU A 135 10.22 3.33 -18.47
N GLY A 136 9.65 2.72 -17.43
CA GLY A 136 9.33 3.35 -16.14
C GLY A 136 8.66 4.73 -16.13
N MET A 137 7.88 5.11 -17.16
CA MET A 137 7.02 6.28 -17.07
C MET A 137 5.89 5.93 -16.12
N VAL A 138 6.10 6.22 -14.83
CA VAL A 138 5.03 6.28 -13.85
C VAL A 138 4.02 7.26 -14.43
N ASP A 139 2.90 6.73 -14.89
CA ASP A 139 1.87 7.53 -15.52
C ASP A 139 1.43 8.58 -14.49
N PRO A 140 1.63 9.88 -14.75
CA PRO A 140 1.50 10.93 -13.74
C PRO A 140 0.05 11.14 -13.30
N VAL A 141 -0.90 10.49 -13.98
CA VAL A 141 -2.33 10.61 -13.72
C VAL A 141 -2.79 9.54 -12.73
N ASN A 142 -3.47 9.99 -11.67
CA ASN A 142 -4.07 9.17 -10.62
C ASN A 142 -5.05 8.13 -11.21
N ASN A 143 -4.89 6.86 -10.80
CA ASN A 143 -5.73 5.75 -11.28
C ASN A 143 -7.21 5.94 -10.99
N ARG A 144 -7.57 6.67 -9.92
CA ARG A 144 -8.95 6.97 -9.58
C ARG A 144 -9.60 7.89 -10.61
N VAL A 145 -8.86 8.88 -11.11
CA VAL A 145 -9.32 9.81 -12.16
C VAL A 145 -9.62 9.04 -13.44
N LYS A 146 -8.71 8.15 -13.85
CA LYS A 146 -8.91 7.28 -15.02
C LYS A 146 -10.13 6.39 -14.86
N SER A 147 -10.29 5.74 -13.71
CA SER A 147 -11.42 4.85 -13.45
C SER A 147 -12.76 5.60 -13.47
N THR A 148 -12.85 6.78 -12.86
CA THR A 148 -14.06 7.60 -12.90
C THR A 148 -14.37 8.08 -14.33
N LEU A 149 -13.38 8.50 -15.10
CA LEU A 149 -13.58 8.90 -16.51
C LEU A 149 -14.04 7.74 -17.40
N LEU A 150 -13.46 6.55 -17.22
CA LEU A 150 -13.92 5.34 -17.94
C LEU A 150 -15.38 5.01 -17.64
N ARG A 151 -15.83 5.19 -16.40
CA ARG A 151 -17.25 5.00 -16.02
C ARG A 151 -18.16 6.05 -16.64
N VAL A 152 -17.69 7.29 -16.80
CA VAL A 152 -18.44 8.35 -17.52
C VAL A 152 -18.55 8.03 -19.00
N GLU A 153 -17.46 7.58 -19.62
CA GLU A 153 -17.44 7.16 -21.03
C GLU A 153 -18.36 5.95 -21.29
N ALA A 154 -18.34 4.97 -20.38
CA ALA A 154 -19.25 3.83 -20.39
C ALA A 154 -20.72 4.19 -20.10
N LYS A 155 -21.00 5.44 -19.71
CA LYS A 155 -22.32 5.95 -19.28
C LYS A 155 -22.87 5.27 -18.02
N ASP A 156 -22.00 4.65 -17.23
CA ASP A 156 -22.33 4.09 -15.91
C ASP A 156 -22.41 5.18 -14.82
N LEU A 157 -21.79 6.33 -15.10
CA LEU A 157 -21.76 7.49 -14.20
C LEU A 157 -22.08 8.75 -15.00
N THR A 158 -22.93 9.62 -14.46
CA THR A 158 -23.19 10.92 -15.10
C THR A 158 -22.05 11.90 -14.81
N GLU A 159 -21.82 12.87 -15.71
CA GLU A 159 -20.78 13.90 -15.50
C GLU A 159 -20.96 14.67 -14.18
N ARG A 160 -22.20 14.88 -13.73
CA ARG A 160 -22.49 15.56 -12.46
C ARG A 160 -22.06 14.74 -11.24
N GLU A 161 -22.25 13.43 -11.29
CA GLU A 161 -21.80 12.52 -10.24
C GLU A 161 -20.27 12.43 -10.22
N ALA A 162 -19.63 12.40 -11.39
CA ALA A 162 -18.17 12.47 -11.47
C ALA A 162 -17.61 13.76 -10.88
N VAL A 163 -18.22 14.93 -11.15
CA VAL A 163 -17.85 16.20 -10.50
C VAL A 163 -18.00 16.13 -8.98
N ALA A 164 -19.03 15.46 -8.46
CA ALA A 164 -19.19 15.27 -7.02
C ALA A 164 -18.08 14.39 -6.43
N GLU A 165 -17.70 13.29 -7.10
CA GLU A 165 -16.54 12.48 -6.69
C GLU A 165 -15.24 13.31 -6.71
N PHE A 166 -15.01 14.10 -7.77
CA PHE A 166 -13.80 14.91 -7.89
C PHE A 166 -13.71 16.04 -6.87
N ARG A 167 -14.85 16.63 -6.45
CA ARG A 167 -14.86 17.60 -5.34
C ARG A 167 -14.43 16.99 -4.01
N ILE A 168 -14.75 15.73 -3.76
CA ILE A 168 -14.35 15.07 -2.51
C ILE A 168 -12.83 14.88 -2.48
N MET A 169 -12.22 14.60 -3.63
CA MET A 169 -10.77 14.41 -3.77
C MET A 169 -10.04 15.66 -4.30
N GLU A 170 -10.63 16.85 -4.21
CA GLU A 170 -10.10 18.07 -4.84
C GLU A 170 -8.64 18.37 -4.42
N LYS A 171 -8.31 18.09 -3.16
CA LYS A 171 -6.95 18.29 -2.61
C LYS A 171 -5.91 17.28 -3.11
N GLU A 172 -6.36 16.16 -3.69
CA GLU A 172 -5.50 15.08 -4.19
C GLU A 172 -5.28 15.18 -5.71
N LEU A 173 -5.98 16.08 -6.39
CA LEU A 173 -5.88 16.25 -7.85
C LEU A 173 -4.64 17.07 -8.22
N SER A 174 -3.76 16.47 -9.01
CA SER A 174 -2.60 17.18 -9.56
C SER A 174 -2.98 17.98 -10.81
N SER A 175 -2.12 18.93 -11.21
CA SER A 175 -2.29 19.66 -12.48
C SER A 175 -2.32 18.73 -13.70
N HIS A 176 -1.63 17.58 -13.63
CA HIS A 176 -1.63 16.57 -14.69
C HIS A 176 -2.98 15.87 -14.78
N ASP A 177 -3.60 15.54 -13.64
CA ASP A 177 -4.94 14.95 -13.58
C ASP A 177 -5.99 15.88 -14.20
N LEU A 178 -5.95 17.17 -13.84
CA LEU A 178 -6.88 18.17 -14.35
C LEU A 178 -6.73 18.36 -15.87
N THR A 179 -5.49 18.42 -16.36
CA THR A 179 -5.19 18.52 -17.80
C THR A 179 -5.68 17.27 -18.54
N TYR A 180 -5.50 16.09 -17.95
CA TYR A 180 -5.99 14.83 -18.50
C TYR A 180 -7.51 14.85 -18.62
N ILE A 181 -8.26 15.21 -17.56
CA ILE A 181 -9.72 15.33 -17.58
C ILE A 181 -10.19 16.28 -18.69
N ILE A 182 -9.54 17.44 -18.86
CA ILE A 182 -9.89 18.43 -19.89
C ILE A 182 -9.68 17.86 -21.31
N SER A 183 -8.60 17.10 -21.50
CA SER A 183 -8.25 16.50 -22.80
C SER A 183 -9.14 15.32 -23.17
N SER A 184 -9.58 14.52 -22.20
CA SER A 184 -10.40 13.33 -22.44
C SER A 184 -11.85 13.65 -22.77
N ILE A 185 -12.36 14.82 -22.40
CA ILE A 185 -13.75 15.20 -22.62
C ILE A 185 -13.86 16.13 -23.84
N GLY A 186 -14.47 15.61 -24.91
CA GLY A 186 -14.63 16.34 -26.18
C GLY A 186 -15.60 17.52 -26.08
N GLU A 187 -16.72 17.36 -25.39
CA GLU A 187 -17.78 18.37 -25.29
C GLU A 187 -17.57 19.34 -24.11
N ASP A 188 -18.08 20.57 -24.22
CA ASP A 188 -18.05 21.54 -23.12
C ASP A 188 -19.12 21.20 -22.07
N GLY A 189 -18.80 20.21 -21.22
CA GLY A 189 -19.66 19.71 -20.16
C GLY A 189 -19.34 20.28 -18.76
N PRO A 190 -20.22 20.03 -17.77
CA PRO A 190 -19.97 20.37 -16.36
C PRO A 190 -18.62 19.90 -15.84
N LEU A 191 -18.16 18.71 -16.25
CA LEU A 191 -16.92 18.13 -15.77
C LEU A 191 -15.69 18.87 -16.30
N LYS A 192 -15.72 19.30 -17.57
CA LYS A 192 -14.66 20.10 -18.19
C LYS A 192 -14.55 21.48 -17.54
N ARG A 193 -15.68 22.14 -17.29
CA ARG A 193 -15.73 23.45 -16.61
C ARG A 193 -15.19 23.39 -15.19
N PHE A 194 -15.54 22.33 -14.46
CA PHE A 194 -14.98 22.08 -13.12
C PHE A 194 -13.45 21.95 -13.18
N ALA A 195 -12.92 21.11 -14.07
CA ALA A 195 -11.47 20.92 -14.19
C ALA A 195 -10.73 22.22 -14.56
N PHE A 196 -11.28 23.03 -15.49
CA PHE A 196 -10.73 24.36 -15.83
C PHE A 196 -10.73 25.33 -14.64
N GLN A 197 -11.81 25.35 -13.86
CA GLN A 197 -11.92 26.22 -12.69
C GLN A 197 -10.86 25.87 -11.64
N ILE A 198 -10.66 24.58 -11.34
CA ILE A 198 -9.63 24.17 -10.35
C ILE A 198 -8.22 24.42 -10.89
N LEU A 199 -7.97 24.12 -12.16
CA LEU A 199 -6.66 24.33 -12.77
C LEU A 199 -6.25 25.81 -12.78
N SER A 200 -7.18 26.71 -13.11
CA SER A 200 -6.94 28.16 -13.05
C SER A 200 -6.72 28.67 -11.63
N ALA A 201 -7.42 28.12 -10.63
CA ALA A 201 -7.18 28.44 -9.22
C ALA A 201 -5.78 27.97 -8.75
N HIS A 202 -5.34 26.78 -9.18
CA HIS A 202 -3.99 26.28 -8.91
C HIS A 202 -2.91 27.18 -9.52
N GLN A 203 -3.09 27.61 -10.78
CA GLN A 203 -2.14 28.52 -11.43
C GLN A 203 -2.06 29.87 -10.73
N ALA A 204 -3.20 30.45 -10.36
CA ALA A 204 -3.23 31.71 -9.63
C ALA A 204 -2.56 31.63 -8.24
N ALA A 205 -2.69 30.50 -7.55
CA ALA A 205 -2.01 30.29 -6.27
C ALA A 205 -0.48 30.25 -6.44
N VAL A 206 0.00 29.51 -7.45
CA VAL A 206 1.45 29.41 -7.76
C VAL A 206 2.03 30.78 -8.11
N ASP A 207 1.33 31.57 -8.93
CA ASP A 207 1.78 32.92 -9.30
C ASP A 207 1.86 33.88 -8.10
N THR A 208 1.05 33.65 -7.06
CA THR A 208 1.05 34.50 -5.85
C THR A 208 2.24 34.20 -4.94
N ASP A 209 2.67 32.93 -4.86
CA ASP A 209 3.80 32.53 -4.02
C ASP A 209 5.14 32.98 -4.61
N VAL A 210 5.29 32.99 -5.94
CA VAL A 210 6.55 33.40 -6.61
C VAL A 210 6.86 34.89 -6.41
N VAL A 211 5.86 35.73 -6.20
CA VAL A 211 6.05 37.19 -6.03
C VAL A 211 6.50 37.57 -4.61
N ASN A 212 6.34 36.69 -3.62
CA ASN A 212 6.73 36.99 -2.23
C ASN A 212 8.17 36.58 -1.87
N ASP A 213 8.87 35.82 -2.71
CA ASP A 213 10.25 35.38 -2.44
C ASP A 213 11.33 36.36 -2.96
N GLU A 214 10.98 37.40 -3.72
CA GLU A 214 11.96 38.35 -4.29
C GLU A 214 12.19 39.63 -3.46
N ALA A 215 11.72 39.72 -2.21
CA ALA A 215 11.81 40.94 -1.40
C ALA A 215 12.59 40.83 -0.09
N GLU A 216 13.40 39.78 0.13
CA GLU A 216 14.50 39.89 1.10
C GLU A 216 15.69 40.56 0.42
N THR A 217 15.61 41.89 0.32
CA THR A 217 16.75 42.73 0.00
C THR A 217 17.75 42.55 1.14
N GLU A 218 18.77 41.71 0.95
CA GLU A 218 19.89 41.61 1.88
C GLU A 218 20.42 43.03 2.13
N ASP A 219 20.31 43.49 3.38
CA ASP A 219 20.76 44.81 3.80
C ASP A 219 22.28 44.89 3.54
N PRO A 220 22.75 45.71 2.58
CA PRO A 220 24.14 45.73 2.18
C PRO A 220 25.09 46.13 3.32
N ALA A 221 24.56 46.73 4.40
CA ALA A 221 25.32 47.05 5.60
C ALA A 221 25.80 45.81 6.38
N LEU A 222 25.04 44.70 6.37
CA LEU A 222 25.43 43.47 7.08
C LEU A 222 26.53 42.70 6.34
N VAL A 223 26.54 42.74 5.01
CA VAL A 223 27.58 42.08 4.19
C VAL A 223 28.94 42.78 4.34
N GLU A 224 28.96 44.10 4.58
CA GLU A 224 30.20 44.85 4.78
C GLU A 224 30.83 44.63 6.18
N ALA A 225 30.01 44.38 7.20
CA ALA A 225 30.50 44.07 8.55
C ALA A 225 31.18 42.69 8.61
N ALA A 226 30.62 41.68 7.94
CA ALA A 226 31.18 40.32 7.93
C ALA A 226 32.56 40.21 7.24
N ARG A 227 32.90 41.14 6.34
CA ARG A 227 34.23 41.16 5.67
C ARG A 227 35.34 41.74 6.53
N LYS A 228 35.04 42.51 7.59
CA LYS A 228 36.07 43.12 8.44
C LYS A 228 36.63 42.17 9.51
N ASP A 229 35.89 41.15 9.91
CA ASP A 229 36.35 40.20 10.94
C ASP A 229 37.25 39.06 10.42
N GLN A 230 37.47 38.94 9.10
CA GLN A 230 38.34 37.91 8.51
C GLN A 230 39.77 38.39 8.19
N GLN A 231 40.13 39.62 8.53
CA GLN A 231 41.48 40.18 8.27
C GLN A 231 42.37 40.37 9.51
N VAL A 232 42.06 39.71 10.63
CA VAL A 232 42.91 39.73 11.85
C VAL A 232 43.54 38.38 12.11
#